data_AF-A0A3R6X0K5-F1
#
_entry.id   AF-A0A3R6X0K5-F1
#
_cell.length_a   1.000
_cell.length_b   1.000
_cell.length_c   1.000
_cell.angle_alpha   90.00
_cell.angle_beta   90.00
_cell.angle_gamma   90.00
#
_symmetry.space_group_name_H-M   'P 1'
#
loop_
_entity.id
_entity.type
_entity.pdbx_description
1 polymer ?
#
loop_
_entity_poly.entity_id
_entity_poly.type
_entity_poly.pdbx_seq_one_letter_code
_entity_poly.pdbx_strand_id
1 'polypeptide(L)'
;MKRSNLLFTLLLAVLFLGPLFMWLFYTCANKKSYTRIPGIYPVVWIENPKLTADNVEISTGTSAKIPYADQDNPCYLYYKGDKQYLPEISTSRDTLRIGKALDAKSHENGLKLKFHLECLESVYLNGQQIWTKKEQ
;
A
#
# COMPACT_ATOMS: atom_id res chain seq x y z
N MET A 1 44.50 -3.82 28.62
CA MET A 1 44.66 -2.92 27.45
C MET A 1 44.60 -1.47 27.91
N LYS A 2 45.47 -0.57 27.41
CA LYS A 2 45.39 0.87 27.73
C LYS A 2 44.03 1.43 27.30
N ARG A 3 43.46 2.38 28.05
CA ARG A 3 42.15 3.02 27.75
C ARG A 3 42.05 3.53 26.30
N SER A 4 43.16 3.97 25.72
CA SER A 4 43.25 4.40 24.31
C SER A 4 43.04 3.25 23.31
N ASN A 5 43.57 2.04 23.58
CA ASN A 5 43.30 0.88 22.71
C ASN A 5 41.83 0.46 22.80
N LEU A 6 41.21 0.56 23.98
CA LEU A 6 39.78 0.27 24.14
C LEU A 6 38.94 1.23 23.29
N LEU A 7 39.22 2.53 23.38
CA LEU A 7 38.55 3.56 22.58
C LEU A 7 38.72 3.33 21.08
N PHE A 8 39.92 2.96 20.64
CA PHE A 8 40.20 2.68 19.24
C PHE A 8 39.42 1.47 18.70
N THR A 9 39.37 0.37 19.47
CA THR A 9 38.58 -0.81 19.09
C THR A 9 37.08 -0.53 19.08
N LEU A 10 36.59 0.29 20.02
CA LEU A 10 35.18 0.69 20.10
C LEU A 10 34.79 1.55 18.89
N LEU A 11 35.68 2.44 18.46
CA LEU A 11 35.48 3.30 17.30
C LEU A 11 35.45 2.49 16.00
N LEU A 12 36.34 1.49 15.87
CA LEU A 12 36.31 0.52 14.78
C LEU A 12 35.01 -0.31 14.79
N ALA A 13 34.57 -0.79 15.96
CA ALA A 13 33.32 -1.54 16.07
C ALA A 13 32.11 -0.72 15.61
N VAL A 14 32.01 0.56 16.00
CA VAL A 14 30.94 1.46 15.54
C VAL A 14 31.03 1.72 14.03
N LEU A 15 32.23 1.89 13.47
CA LEU A 15 32.42 2.14 12.04
C LEU A 15 31.98 0.97 11.16
N PHE A 16 32.14 -0.27 11.64
CA PHE A 16 31.74 -1.47 10.88
C PHE A 16 30.32 -1.95 11.20
N LEU A 17 29.89 -1.92 12.46
CA LEU A 17 28.55 -2.36 12.86
C LEU A 17 27.49 -1.31 12.54
N GLY A 18 27.82 -0.01 12.64
CA GLY A 18 26.88 1.08 12.37
C GLY A 18 26.24 0.99 10.98
N PRO A 19 27.04 0.90 9.89
CA PRO A 19 26.50 0.73 8.54
C PRO A 19 25.72 -0.57 8.36
N LEU A 20 26.13 -1.66 9.01
CA LEU A 20 25.42 -2.95 8.98
C LEU A 20 24.02 -2.83 9.59
N PHE A 21 23.91 -2.21 10.77
CA PHE A 21 22.63 -1.96 11.43
C PHE A 21 21.76 -0.99 10.63
N MET A 22 22.36 0.05 10.04
CA MET A 22 21.63 1.00 9.19
C MET A 22 21.07 0.31 7.93
N TRP A 23 21.85 -0.59 7.31
CA TRP A 23 21.42 -1.38 6.17
C TRP A 23 20.32 -2.40 6.52
N LEU A 24 20.45 -3.09 7.65
CA LEU A 24 19.41 -3.97 8.20
C LEU A 24 18.12 -3.20 8.50
N PHE A 25 18.22 -2.01 9.07
CA PHE A 25 17.07 -1.17 9.33
C PHE A 25 16.42 -0.69 8.02
N TYR A 26 17.22 -0.26 7.04
CA TYR A 26 16.72 0.20 5.74
C TYR A 26 15.98 -0.90 4.96
N THR A 27 16.50 -2.13 4.96
CA THR A 27 15.89 -3.28 4.28
C THR A 27 14.62 -3.78 4.97
N CYS A 28 14.53 -3.65 6.30
CA CYS A 28 13.33 -3.98 7.07
C CYS A 28 12.25 -2.89 6.99
N ALA A 29 12.62 -1.61 6.98
CA ALA A 29 11.69 -0.48 7.06
C ALA A 29 11.00 -0.13 5.73
N ASN A 30 11.61 -0.47 4.58
CA ASN A 30 11.12 -0.01 3.26
C ASN A 30 10.23 -1.00 2.49
N LYS A 31 9.62 -1.99 3.15
CA LYS A 31 8.66 -2.88 2.48
C LYS A 31 7.31 -2.17 2.28
N LYS A 32 7.26 -1.30 1.27
CA LYS A 32 6.04 -0.72 0.73
C LYS A 32 5.57 -1.62 -0.42
N SER A 33 4.36 -2.16 -0.30
CA SER A 33 3.79 -3.14 -1.23
C SER A 33 2.49 -2.59 -1.81
N TYR A 34 2.37 -2.59 -3.13
CA TYR A 34 1.12 -2.27 -3.83
C TYR A 34 0.88 -3.28 -4.95
N THR A 35 -0.38 -3.46 -5.30
CA THR A 35 -0.75 -4.22 -6.49
C THR A 35 -0.95 -3.25 -7.65
N ARG A 36 -0.22 -3.51 -8.74
CA ARG A 36 -0.44 -2.86 -10.03
C ARG A 36 -1.64 -3.49 -10.71
N ILE A 37 -2.54 -2.66 -11.23
CA ILE A 37 -3.79 -3.09 -11.87
C ILE A 37 -3.97 -2.31 -13.16
N PRO A 38 -4.43 -2.93 -14.26
CA PRO A 38 -4.75 -2.17 -15.46
C PRO A 38 -5.92 -1.22 -15.17
N GLY A 39 -5.81 0.03 -15.59
CA GLY A 39 -6.79 1.10 -15.37
C GLY A 39 -8.11 0.96 -16.14
N ILE A 40 -8.40 -0.23 -16.67
CA ILE A 40 -9.52 -0.50 -17.59
C ILE A 40 -10.84 -0.82 -16.89
N TYR A 41 -10.84 -0.98 -15.55
CA TYR A 41 -12.00 -1.45 -14.80
C TYR A 41 -12.94 -0.29 -14.41
N PRO A 42 -14.14 -0.17 -15.01
CA PRO A 42 -15.12 0.85 -14.63
C PRO A 42 -15.80 0.58 -13.28
N VAL A 43 -15.91 -0.69 -12.88
CA VAL A 43 -16.66 -1.07 -11.67
C VAL A 43 -15.75 -1.77 -10.67
N VAL A 44 -15.77 -1.29 -9.43
CA VAL A 44 -15.02 -1.90 -8.32
C VAL A 44 -15.98 -2.40 -7.24
N TRP A 45 -15.83 -3.66 -6.85
CA TRP A 45 -16.55 -4.30 -5.76
C TRP A 45 -15.58 -4.63 -4.63
N ILE A 46 -15.84 -4.08 -3.45
CA ILE A 46 -15.04 -4.31 -2.25
C ILE A 46 -15.85 -5.24 -1.35
N GLU A 47 -15.38 -6.48 -1.21
CA GLU A 47 -15.97 -7.52 -0.37
C GLU A 47 -15.13 -7.63 0.91
N ASN A 48 -15.32 -6.67 1.82
CA ASN A 48 -14.64 -6.65 3.10
C ASN A 48 -15.56 -6.10 4.21
N PRO A 49 -16.09 -6.96 5.10
CA PRO A 49 -17.04 -6.54 6.13
C PRO A 49 -16.43 -5.64 7.20
N LYS A 50 -15.10 -5.53 7.28
CA LYS A 50 -14.39 -4.70 8.25
C LYS A 50 -14.14 -3.27 7.77
N LEU A 51 -14.39 -2.99 6.48
CA LEU A 51 -14.26 -1.66 5.91
C LEU A 51 -15.59 -0.92 5.96
N THR A 52 -15.48 0.37 6.29
CA THR A 52 -16.55 1.36 6.14
C THR A 52 -16.20 2.29 4.98
N ALA A 53 -17.16 3.02 4.43
CA ALA A 53 -16.93 3.99 3.35
C ALA A 53 -15.80 4.98 3.68
N ASP A 54 -15.70 5.44 4.93
CA ASP A 54 -14.65 6.38 5.39
C ASP A 54 -13.23 5.80 5.34
N ASN A 55 -13.10 4.48 5.30
CA ASN A 55 -11.82 3.79 5.19
C ASN A 55 -11.39 3.58 3.74
N VAL A 56 -12.19 3.99 2.76
CA VAL A 56 -11.90 3.82 1.33
C VAL A 56 -11.51 5.18 0.73
N GLU A 57 -10.25 5.32 0.37
CA GLU A 57 -9.74 6.49 -0.35
C GLU A 57 -9.65 6.19 -1.85
N ILE A 58 -10.52 6.88 -2.60
CA ILE A 58 -10.68 6.70 -4.05
C ILE A 58 -10.00 7.88 -4.75
N SER A 59 -9.16 7.58 -5.75
CA SER A 59 -8.53 8.60 -6.60
C SER A 59 -8.77 8.26 -8.06
N THR A 60 -9.24 9.21 -8.87
CA THR A 60 -9.56 8.98 -10.30
C THR A 60 -8.92 9.97 -11.27
N GLY A 61 -8.12 10.93 -10.78
CA GLY A 61 -7.50 11.96 -11.62
C GLY A 61 -6.17 11.51 -12.27
N THR A 62 -5.87 12.03 -13.45
CA THR A 62 -4.67 11.73 -14.27
C THR A 62 -3.34 11.99 -13.55
N SER A 63 -3.35 12.81 -12.48
CA SER A 63 -2.19 13.08 -11.62
C SER A 63 -2.37 12.43 -10.25
N ALA A 64 -2.37 11.11 -10.19
CA ALA A 64 -2.13 10.43 -8.92
C ALA A 64 -0.69 10.73 -8.47
N LYS A 65 -0.51 11.17 -7.21
CA LYS A 65 0.82 11.12 -6.58
C LYS A 65 1.15 9.66 -6.30
N ILE A 66 1.66 8.97 -7.33
CA ILE A 66 2.09 7.58 -7.24
C ILE A 66 3.16 7.49 -6.16
N PRO A 67 3.08 6.52 -5.23
CA PRO A 67 4.00 6.45 -4.11
C PRO A 67 5.47 6.19 -4.50
N TYR A 68 5.82 5.88 -5.76
CA TYR A 68 7.20 5.85 -6.27
C TYR A 68 7.26 5.72 -7.81
N ALA A 69 8.41 6.09 -8.40
CA ALA A 69 9.03 5.94 -9.75
C ALA A 69 8.33 5.27 -10.96
N ASP A 70 7.03 5.01 -10.93
CA ASP A 70 6.32 4.23 -11.93
C ASP A 70 5.26 5.12 -12.60
N GLN A 71 5.74 6.17 -13.29
CA GLN A 71 4.90 7.18 -13.94
C GLN A 71 4.11 6.63 -15.14
N ASP A 72 4.52 5.48 -15.67
CA ASP A 72 3.94 4.90 -16.90
C ASP A 72 2.59 4.18 -16.66
N ASN A 73 2.25 3.85 -15.41
CA ASN A 73 0.96 3.24 -15.11
C ASN A 73 0.42 3.75 -13.76
N PRO A 74 -0.46 4.76 -13.76
CA PRO A 74 -0.88 5.43 -12.53
C PRO A 74 -1.75 4.55 -11.64
N CYS A 75 -2.28 3.44 -12.14
CA CYS A 75 -3.25 2.61 -11.46
C CYS A 75 -2.63 1.65 -10.44
N TYR A 76 -2.95 1.87 -9.17
CA TYR A 76 -2.45 1.08 -8.04
C TYR A 76 -3.53 0.85 -6.99
N LEU A 77 -3.32 -0.18 -6.18
CA LEU A 77 -4.22 -0.56 -5.09
C LEU A 77 -3.40 -1.14 -3.92
N TYR A 78 -3.69 -0.71 -2.69
CA TYR A 78 -3.14 -1.31 -1.48
C TYR A 78 -3.96 -0.97 -0.23
N TYR A 79 -3.79 -1.76 0.82
CA TYR A 79 -4.28 -1.44 2.16
C TYR A 79 -3.20 -0.72 2.96
N LYS A 80 -3.55 0.40 3.60
CA LYS A 80 -2.68 1.19 4.49
C LYS A 80 -3.00 0.89 5.95
N GLY A 81 -2.02 0.39 6.69
CA GLY A 81 -2.01 0.27 8.14
C GLY A 81 -0.63 0.63 8.69
N ASP A 82 -0.09 -0.19 9.61
CA ASP A 82 1.29 -0.08 10.11
C ASP A 82 2.33 -0.24 8.98
N LYS A 83 1.97 -1.04 7.98
CA LYS A 83 2.66 -1.16 6.69
C LYS A 83 1.64 -1.15 5.56
N GLN A 84 2.11 -1.25 4.33
CA GLN A 84 1.24 -1.49 3.19
C GLN A 84 1.00 -2.99 3.02
N TYR A 85 -0.25 -3.37 2.79
CA TYR A 85 -0.65 -4.75 2.58
C TYR A 85 -1.25 -4.91 1.19
N LEU A 86 -0.95 -6.04 0.55
CA LEU A 86 -1.55 -6.38 -0.73
C LEU A 86 -3.01 -6.80 -0.49
N PRO A 87 -3.96 -6.33 -1.29
CA PRO A 87 -5.32 -6.87 -1.27
C PRO A 87 -5.38 -8.19 -2.02
N GLU A 88 -6.33 -9.03 -1.59
CA GLU A 88 -6.85 -10.10 -2.41
C GLU A 88 -7.64 -9.50 -3.58
N ILE A 89 -7.34 -9.91 -4.80
CA ILE A 89 -7.92 -9.33 -6.01
C ILE A 89 -8.44 -10.45 -6.88
N SER A 90 -9.65 -10.26 -7.41
CA SER A 90 -10.24 -11.09 -8.45
C SER A 90 -10.82 -10.20 -9.53
N THR A 91 -10.61 -10.55 -10.79
CA THR A 91 -11.06 -9.75 -11.94
C THR A 91 -12.09 -10.54 -12.72
N SER A 92 -13.22 -9.92 -13.05
CA SER A 92 -14.26 -10.54 -13.87
C SER A 92 -14.74 -9.55 -14.92
N ARG A 93 -14.36 -9.78 -16.19
CA ARG A 93 -14.62 -8.87 -17.32
C ARG A 93 -14.24 -7.42 -16.95
N ASP A 94 -15.23 -6.58 -16.74
CA ASP A 94 -15.08 -5.14 -16.45
C ASP A 94 -15.16 -4.82 -14.95
N THR A 95 -15.26 -5.83 -14.10
CA THR A 95 -15.35 -5.69 -12.66
C THR A 95 -14.06 -6.10 -11.96
N LEU A 96 -13.56 -5.20 -11.12
CA LEU A 96 -12.49 -5.50 -10.17
C LEU A 96 -13.10 -5.82 -8.80
N ARG A 97 -12.85 -7.02 -8.28
CA ARG A 97 -13.21 -7.43 -6.92
C ARG A 97 -12.02 -7.34 -6.00
N ILE A 98 -12.19 -6.69 -4.87
CA ILE A 98 -11.18 -6.46 -3.84
C ILE A 98 -11.65 -7.12 -2.56
N GLY A 99 -10.90 -8.12 -2.10
CA GLY A 99 -11.14 -8.83 -0.84
C GLY A 99 -10.32 -8.26 0.30
N LYS A 100 -10.01 -9.13 1.27
CA LYS A 100 -9.24 -8.80 2.47
C LYS A 100 -7.76 -8.47 2.17
N ALA A 101 -7.09 -7.88 3.14
CA ALA A 101 -5.64 -7.68 3.09
C ALA A 101 -4.91 -9.01 3.29
N LEU A 102 -4.05 -9.38 2.34
CA LEU A 102 -3.11 -10.49 2.46
C LEU A 102 -2.10 -10.19 3.56
N ASP A 103 -1.76 -11.21 4.35
CA ASP A 103 -0.80 -11.15 5.47
C ASP A 103 -1.14 -10.20 6.64
N ALA A 104 -2.33 -9.62 6.67
CA ALA A 104 -2.83 -8.85 7.81
C ALA A 104 -3.32 -9.80 8.93
N LYS A 105 -2.42 -10.61 9.52
CA LYS A 105 -2.78 -11.69 10.47
C LYS A 105 -3.54 -11.25 11.73
N SER A 106 -3.66 -9.95 12.05
CA SER A 106 -4.45 -9.43 13.19
C SER A 106 -4.59 -7.89 13.25
N HIS A 107 -3.97 -7.12 12.34
CA HIS A 107 -4.01 -5.65 12.33
C HIS A 107 -5.16 -5.08 11.48
N GLU A 108 -6.28 -5.79 11.41
CA GLU A 108 -7.39 -5.46 10.48
C GLU A 108 -8.25 -4.28 10.95
N ASN A 109 -8.11 -3.84 12.20
CA ASN A 109 -8.84 -2.70 12.74
C ASN A 109 -8.17 -1.39 12.29
N GLY A 110 -8.86 -0.62 11.45
CA GLY A 110 -8.39 0.70 10.99
C GLY A 110 -7.56 0.69 9.70
N LEU A 111 -7.54 -0.43 8.96
CA LEU A 111 -6.95 -0.46 7.62
C LEU A 111 -7.72 0.47 6.69
N LYS A 112 -6.97 1.29 5.93
CA LYS A 112 -7.54 2.15 4.89
C LYS A 112 -7.23 1.59 3.52
N LEU A 113 -8.25 1.29 2.73
CA LEU A 113 -8.08 0.88 1.34
C LEU A 113 -7.79 2.11 0.50
N LYS A 114 -6.67 2.09 -0.23
CA LYS A 114 -6.32 3.15 -1.17
C LYS A 114 -6.20 2.58 -2.55
N PHE A 115 -6.90 3.18 -3.50
CA PHE A 115 -6.70 2.84 -4.90
C PHE A 115 -6.86 4.03 -5.82
N HIS A 116 -6.15 3.92 -6.93
CA HIS A 116 -6.23 4.82 -8.04
C HIS A 116 -6.59 4.05 -9.30
N LEU A 117 -7.67 4.48 -9.95
CA LEU A 117 -8.16 3.91 -11.20
C LEU A 117 -8.67 5.04 -12.10
N GLU A 118 -8.19 5.09 -13.33
CA GLU A 118 -8.50 6.15 -14.29
C GLU A 118 -9.91 6.02 -14.86
N CYS A 119 -10.29 4.82 -15.32
CA CYS A 119 -11.60 4.58 -15.94
C CYS A 119 -12.72 4.29 -14.93
N LEU A 120 -12.56 4.63 -13.65
CA LEU A 120 -13.52 4.29 -12.61
C LEU A 120 -14.86 5.03 -12.77
N GLU A 121 -15.95 4.29 -12.81
CA GLU A 121 -17.33 4.80 -12.90
C GLU A 121 -18.08 4.62 -11.58
N SER A 122 -17.94 3.46 -10.92
CA SER A 122 -18.68 3.16 -9.69
C SER A 122 -17.90 2.26 -8.74
N VAL A 123 -18.14 2.46 -7.44
CA VAL A 123 -17.56 1.66 -6.36
C VAL A 123 -18.66 1.17 -5.43
N TYR A 124 -18.67 -0.14 -5.22
CA TYR A 124 -19.55 -0.84 -4.30
C TYR A 124 -18.74 -1.40 -3.14
N LEU A 125 -19.19 -1.18 -1.91
CA LEU A 125 -18.64 -1.75 -0.70
C LEU A 125 -19.69 -2.63 -0.05
N ASN A 126 -19.41 -3.93 0.07
CA ASN A 126 -20.33 -4.92 0.65
C ASN A 126 -21.74 -4.87 0.05
N GLY A 127 -21.84 -4.60 -1.26
CA GLY A 127 -23.10 -4.47 -2.00
C GLY A 127 -23.75 -3.08 -1.96
N GLN A 128 -23.23 -2.13 -1.18
CA GLN A 128 -23.71 -0.75 -1.15
C GLN A 128 -22.84 0.16 -2.03
N GLN A 129 -23.46 0.99 -2.86
CA GLN A 129 -22.74 1.98 -3.65
C GLN A 129 -22.21 3.10 -2.74
N ILE A 130 -20.88 3.29 -2.72
CA ILE A 130 -20.21 4.31 -1.90
C ILE A 130 -19.66 5.47 -2.73
N TRP A 131 -19.46 5.26 -4.03
CA TRP A 131 -18.93 6.28 -4.91
C TRP A 131 -19.41 6.06 -6.34
N THR A 132 -19.62 7.17 -7.05
CA THR A 132 -19.92 7.20 -8.48
C THR A 132 -19.19 8.38 -9.09
N LYS A 133 -18.70 8.21 -10.31
CA LYS A 133 -18.20 9.33 -11.10
C LYS A 133 -19.38 10.25 -11.37
N LYS A 134 -19.30 11.48 -10.88
CA LYS A 134 -20.26 12.52 -11.28
C LYS A 134 -19.86 12.93 -12.69
N GLU A 135 -20.75 12.73 -13.65
CA GLU A 135 -20.63 13.35 -14.98
C GLU A 135 -20.55 14.87 -14.76
N GLN A 136 -19.45 15.48 -15.21
CA GLN A 136 -19.31 16.93 -15.32
C GLN A 136 -19.67 17.36 -16.73
#